data_AF-A0A2Z3H2Y0-F1
#
_entry.id   AF-A0A2Z3H2Y0-F1
#
_cell.length_a   1.000
_cell.length_b   1.000
_cell.length_c   1.000
_cell.angle_alpha   90.00
_cell.angle_beta   90.00
_cell.angle_gamma   90.00
#
_symmetry.space_group_name_H-M   'P 1'
#
loop_
_entity.id
_entity.type
_entity.pdbx_description
1 polymer ?
#
loop_
_entity_poly.entity_id
_entity_poly.type
_entity_poly.pdbx_seq_one_letter_code
_entity_poly.pdbx_strand_id
1 'polypeptide(L)'
;MLRARLFALFTVLVVLSGNGLIGQDAKKDEKKTEAPKKLDKADEPAAKAKGVLPANWKRLGLSDSQVQDVYKVQGKYNSEIDKLESKIKEIKAARDKDLKALLTPEQKKRLEDIQTGKDK
;
A
#
# COMPACT_ATOMS: atom_id res chain seq x y z
N MET A 1 10.91 16.71 -44.41
CA MET A 1 11.68 17.94 -44.14
C MET A 1 11.09 18.61 -42.89
N LEU A 2 11.95 19.07 -41.96
CA LEU A 2 11.77 20.08 -40.88
C LEU A 2 10.47 20.02 -40.03
N ARG A 3 10.50 19.61 -38.75
CA ARG A 3 10.92 20.36 -37.54
C ARG A 3 10.24 21.72 -37.35
N ALA A 4 9.39 21.83 -36.32
CA ALA A 4 9.30 23.02 -35.47
C ALA A 4 8.74 22.65 -34.09
N ARG A 5 9.60 22.70 -33.08
CA ARG A 5 9.28 22.62 -31.66
C ARG A 5 8.95 24.03 -31.18
N LEU A 6 7.89 24.21 -30.39
CA LEU A 6 7.71 25.42 -29.60
C LEU A 6 7.88 25.06 -28.12
N PHE A 7 9.03 25.45 -27.58
CA PHE A 7 9.34 25.45 -26.16
C PHE A 7 8.58 26.62 -25.50
N ALA A 8 7.92 26.34 -24.37
CA ALA A 8 7.63 27.36 -23.37
C ALA A 8 8.35 26.95 -22.08
N LEU A 9 9.34 27.76 -21.74
CA LEU A 9 10.14 27.70 -20.52
C LEU A 9 9.27 27.89 -19.27
N PHE A 10 9.44 27.04 -18.27
CA PHE A 10 9.30 27.42 -16.88
C PHE A 10 10.50 26.90 -16.08
N THR A 11 11.42 27.84 -15.90
CA THR A 11 12.41 28.03 -14.85
C THR A 11 12.64 26.94 -13.79
N VAL A 12 13.93 26.59 -13.71
CA VAL A 12 14.72 25.89 -12.70
C VAL A 12 14.48 26.37 -11.26
N LEU A 13 14.36 25.42 -10.32
CA LEU A 13 14.91 25.58 -8.97
C LEU A 13 15.68 24.29 -8.60
N VAL A 14 17.01 24.40 -8.64
CA VAL A 14 17.97 23.43 -8.14
C VAL A 14 18.52 23.97 -6.83
N VAL A 15 18.35 23.24 -5.73
CA VAL A 15 19.21 23.26 -4.53
C VAL A 15 19.18 21.85 -3.95
N LEU A 16 20.09 20.98 -4.37
CA LEU A 16 21.38 20.62 -3.76
C LEU A 16 21.30 20.01 -2.35
N SER A 17 21.64 18.73 -2.33
CA SER A 17 22.21 17.92 -1.25
C SER A 17 23.43 18.59 -0.59
N GLY A 18 23.64 18.36 0.72
CA GLY A 18 24.96 18.51 1.32
C GLY A 18 24.96 18.89 2.81
N ASN A 19 25.46 18.00 3.64
CA ASN A 19 25.94 18.27 4.99
C ASN A 19 27.05 19.34 5.00
N GLY A 20 27.05 20.19 6.04
CA GLY A 20 28.30 20.61 6.69
C GLY A 20 28.63 22.11 6.72
N LEU A 21 28.76 22.61 7.95
CA LEU A 21 29.78 23.56 8.45
C LEU A 21 29.72 25.07 8.10
N ILE A 22 29.73 25.84 9.20
CA ILE A 22 30.20 27.24 9.39
C ILE A 22 29.19 28.32 8.96
N GLY A 23 28.73 29.26 9.78
CA GLY A 23 29.18 29.76 11.09
C GLY A 23 29.25 31.29 11.03
N GLN A 24 28.36 32.01 11.74
CA GLN A 24 28.65 33.34 12.31
C GLN A 24 27.57 33.77 13.32
N ASP A 25 28.05 34.46 14.34
CA ASP A 25 27.54 34.62 15.71
C ASP A 25 26.36 35.57 15.93
N ALA A 26 25.54 35.28 16.95
CA ALA A 26 25.06 36.26 17.94
C ALA A 26 24.58 35.57 19.24
N LYS A 27 25.10 36.07 20.37
CA LYS A 27 24.93 35.61 21.75
C LYS A 27 23.49 35.74 22.27
N LYS A 28 23.09 34.81 23.15
CA LYS A 28 22.97 34.95 24.62
C LYS A 28 21.67 34.34 25.21
N ASP A 29 21.91 33.69 26.34
CA ASP A 29 21.00 33.37 27.45
C ASP A 29 20.26 32.01 27.43
N GLU A 30 20.80 31.13 28.27
CA GLU A 30 20.32 29.83 28.69
C GLU A 30 18.95 29.91 29.37
N LYS A 31 17.99 29.09 28.90
CA LYS A 31 16.87 28.65 29.73
C LYS A 31 16.38 27.27 29.30
N LYS A 32 16.85 26.28 30.06
CA LYS A 32 16.17 25.01 30.40
C LYS A 32 15.62 24.21 29.22
N THR A 33 16.45 23.28 28.75
CA THR A 33 16.08 22.11 27.95
C THR A 33 14.91 21.38 28.63
N GLU A 34 13.70 21.67 28.20
CA GLU A 34 12.55 20.80 28.41
C GLU A 34 12.78 19.57 27.53
N ALA A 35 13.01 18.43 28.18
CA ALA A 35 12.97 17.14 27.52
C ALA A 35 11.68 17.04 26.69
N PRO A 36 11.72 16.56 25.43
CA PRO A 36 10.49 16.17 24.79
C PRO A 36 9.90 15.07 25.67
N LYS A 37 8.77 15.38 26.33
CA LYS A 37 7.87 14.41 26.93
C LYS A 37 7.57 13.37 25.85
N LYS A 38 8.34 12.28 25.84
CA LYS A 38 7.89 11.04 25.23
C LYS A 38 6.61 10.73 25.96
N LEU A 39 5.55 10.63 25.16
CA LEU A 39 4.23 10.23 25.59
C LEU A 39 4.35 8.89 26.32
N ASP A 40 4.37 8.94 27.63
CA ASP A 40 3.99 7.82 28.48
C ASP A 40 2.48 7.60 28.27
N LYS A 41 2.17 6.86 27.20
CA LYS A 41 0.96 6.04 27.09
C LYS A 41 1.36 4.58 27.29
N ALA A 42 2.02 4.30 28.41
CA ALA A 42 1.81 3.09 29.18
C ALA A 42 0.80 3.54 30.27
N ASP A 43 -0.40 3.00 30.44
CA ASP A 43 -0.86 1.63 30.42
C ASP A 43 -2.32 1.62 29.96
N GLU A 44 -2.58 1.36 28.69
CA GLU A 44 -3.80 0.64 28.32
C GLU A 44 -3.36 -0.75 27.89
N PRO A 45 -3.91 -1.84 28.45
CA PRO A 45 -3.54 -3.18 28.03
C PRO A 45 -3.82 -3.29 26.54
N ALA A 46 -2.75 -3.38 25.73
CA ALA A 46 -2.86 -3.49 24.29
C ALA A 46 -3.91 -4.55 23.96
N ALA A 47 -4.96 -4.15 23.25
CA ALA A 47 -6.09 -5.03 22.99
C ALA A 47 -5.58 -6.33 22.36
N LYS A 48 -5.95 -7.47 22.97
CA LYS A 48 -5.52 -8.78 22.48
C LYS A 48 -5.93 -8.94 21.01
N ALA A 49 -4.97 -9.33 20.18
CA ALA A 49 -5.24 -9.70 18.79
C ALA A 49 -6.22 -10.87 18.76
N LYS A 50 -7.12 -10.86 17.77
CA LYS A 50 -8.14 -11.89 17.56
C LYS A 50 -7.90 -12.56 16.22
N GLY A 51 -8.11 -13.87 16.17
CA GLY A 51 -7.90 -14.67 14.96
C GLY A 51 -8.23 -16.13 15.18
N VAL A 52 -7.91 -16.94 14.17
CA VAL A 52 -8.07 -18.39 14.20
C VAL A 52 -6.70 -19.02 13.99
N LEU A 53 -6.30 -19.89 14.91
CA LEU A 53 -5.05 -20.63 14.74
C LEU A 53 -5.13 -21.53 13.50
N PRO A 54 -4.01 -21.69 12.77
CA PRO A 54 -3.98 -22.61 11.65
C PRO A 54 -4.37 -24.04 12.06
N ALA A 55 -4.78 -24.83 11.08
CA ALA A 55 -5.25 -26.19 11.31
C ALA A 55 -4.22 -26.99 12.14
N ASN A 56 -4.70 -27.71 13.16
CA ASN A 56 -3.91 -28.50 14.12
C ASN A 56 -2.98 -27.73 15.06
N TRP A 57 -2.83 -26.40 14.97
CA TRP A 57 -1.88 -25.65 15.82
C TRP A 57 -2.26 -25.62 17.30
N LYS A 58 -3.56 -25.76 17.62
CA LYS A 58 -4.03 -25.92 19.01
C LYS A 58 -3.41 -27.14 19.71
N ARG A 59 -2.97 -28.16 18.97
CA ARG A 59 -2.39 -29.40 19.52
C ARG A 59 -0.92 -29.27 19.89
N LEU A 60 -0.29 -28.13 19.58
CA LEU A 60 1.14 -27.89 19.82
C LEU A 60 1.44 -27.38 21.23
N GLY A 61 0.41 -27.13 22.06
CA GLY A 61 0.59 -26.60 23.41
C GLY A 61 1.18 -25.18 23.43
N LEU A 62 0.81 -24.35 22.45
CA LEU A 62 1.29 -22.97 22.36
C LEU A 62 0.90 -22.16 23.60
N SER A 63 1.80 -21.31 24.08
CA SER A 63 1.48 -20.34 25.12
C SER A 63 0.53 -19.25 24.61
N ASP A 64 -0.14 -18.55 25.52
CA ASP A 64 -0.97 -17.40 25.18
C ASP A 64 -0.20 -16.31 24.42
N SER A 65 1.06 -16.08 24.77
CA SER A 65 1.93 -15.12 24.07
C SER A 65 2.19 -15.54 22.62
N GLN A 66 2.51 -16.82 22.40
CA GLN A 66 2.69 -17.37 21.05
C GLN A 66 1.40 -17.27 20.23
N VAL A 67 0.25 -17.57 20.82
CA VAL A 67 -1.05 -17.42 20.15
C VAL A 67 -1.30 -15.98 19.73
N GLN A 68 -1.01 -15.02 20.62
CA GLN A 68 -1.14 -13.59 20.30
C GLN A 68 -0.20 -13.16 19.17
N ASP A 69 1.03 -13.66 19.15
CA ASP A 69 1.98 -13.35 18.09
C ASP A 69 1.58 -13.97 16.75
N VAL A 70 1.01 -15.18 16.74
CA VAL A 70 0.42 -15.77 15.54
C VAL A 70 -0.68 -14.89 14.98
N TYR A 71 -1.59 -14.38 15.82
CA TYR A 71 -2.66 -13.51 15.35
C TYR A 71 -2.15 -12.17 14.81
N LYS A 72 -1.10 -11.58 15.40
CA LYS A 72 -0.46 -10.37 14.86
C LYS A 72 0.15 -10.64 13.48
N VAL A 73 0.86 -11.76 13.33
CA VAL A 73 1.47 -12.18 12.07
C VAL A 73 0.40 -12.38 10.99
N GLN A 74 -0.68 -13.10 11.31
CA GLN A 74 -1.83 -13.27 10.42
C GLN A 74 -2.43 -11.92 10.01
N GLY A 75 -2.69 -11.02 10.96
CA GLY A 75 -3.27 -9.71 10.68
C GLY A 75 -2.42 -8.88 9.72
N LYS A 76 -1.08 -8.88 9.92
CA LYS A 76 -0.14 -8.19 9.02
C LYS A 76 -0.23 -8.74 7.59
N TYR A 77 -0.09 -10.05 7.43
CA TYR A 77 0.00 -10.64 6.09
C TYR A 77 -1.35 -10.70 5.39
N ASN A 78 -2.46 -10.94 6.11
CA ASN A 78 -3.79 -10.92 5.51
C ASN A 78 -4.09 -9.55 4.90
N SER A 79 -3.73 -8.45 5.57
CA SER A 79 -3.92 -7.10 5.01
C SER A 79 -3.11 -6.87 3.72
N GLU A 80 -1.90 -7.42 3.63
CA GLU A 80 -1.08 -7.35 2.42
C GLU A 80 -1.65 -8.22 1.30
N ILE A 81 -2.13 -9.43 1.63
CA ILE A 81 -2.78 -10.36 0.71
C ILE A 81 -4.04 -9.72 0.12
N ASP A 82 -4.94 -9.18 0.94
CA ASP A 82 -6.19 -8.55 0.49
C ASP A 82 -5.94 -7.42 -0.53
N LYS A 83 -4.87 -6.62 -0.30
CA LYS A 83 -4.45 -5.56 -1.23
C LYS A 83 -3.96 -6.13 -2.56
N LEU A 84 -3.17 -7.20 -2.52
CA LEU A 84 -2.67 -7.86 -3.73
C LEU A 84 -3.80 -8.53 -4.51
N GLU A 85 -4.72 -9.22 -3.83
CA GLU A 85 -5.88 -9.84 -4.45
C GLU A 85 -6.79 -8.81 -5.12
N SER A 86 -6.99 -7.65 -4.49
CA SER A 86 -7.73 -6.52 -5.08
C SER A 86 -7.06 -6.04 -6.38
N LYS A 87 -5.74 -5.83 -6.37
CA LYS A 87 -4.98 -5.46 -7.58
C LYS A 87 -5.06 -6.53 -8.66
N ILE A 88 -4.98 -7.81 -8.30
CA ILE A 88 -5.13 -8.92 -9.24
C ILE A 88 -6.52 -8.88 -9.89
N LYS A 89 -7.57 -8.61 -9.12
CA LYS A 89 -8.94 -8.48 -9.65
C LYS A 89 -9.06 -7.31 -10.62
N GLU A 90 -8.50 -6.15 -10.28
CA GLU A 90 -8.48 -4.97 -11.14
C GLU A 90 -7.76 -5.25 -12.47
N ILE A 91 -6.57 -5.85 -12.42
CA ILE A 91 -5.78 -6.18 -13.60
C ILE A 91 -6.50 -7.21 -14.49
N LYS A 92 -7.12 -8.23 -13.89
CA LYS A 92 -7.93 -9.21 -14.63
C LYS A 92 -9.11 -8.52 -15.34
N ALA A 93 -9.83 -7.64 -14.66
CA ALA A 93 -10.93 -6.90 -15.26
C ALA A 93 -10.47 -5.97 -16.41
N ALA A 94 -9.33 -5.30 -16.25
CA ALA A 94 -8.73 -4.47 -17.30
C ALA A 94 -8.34 -5.32 -18.52
N ARG A 95 -7.63 -6.43 -18.31
CA ARG A 95 -7.27 -7.37 -19.38
C ARG A 95 -8.53 -7.86 -20.11
N ASP A 96 -9.56 -8.28 -19.38
CA ASP A 96 -10.77 -8.81 -19.99
C ASP A 96 -11.54 -7.73 -20.77
N LYS A 97 -11.51 -6.47 -20.30
CA LYS A 97 -12.03 -5.31 -21.05
C LYS A 97 -11.25 -5.08 -22.34
N ASP A 98 -9.92 -5.11 -22.28
CA ASP A 98 -9.06 -4.90 -23.45
C ASP A 98 -9.26 -6.02 -24.48
N LEU A 99 -9.34 -7.28 -24.04
CA LEU A 99 -9.66 -8.41 -24.91
C LEU A 99 -11.03 -8.24 -25.58
N LYS A 100 -12.06 -7.81 -24.85
CA LYS A 100 -13.37 -7.51 -25.43
C LYS A 100 -13.33 -6.34 -26.40
N ALA A 101 -12.46 -5.36 -26.19
CA ALA A 101 -12.32 -4.21 -27.07
C ALA A 101 -11.81 -4.60 -28.46
N LEU A 102 -11.02 -5.67 -28.58
CA LEU A 102 -10.51 -6.20 -29.84
C LEU A 102 -11.59 -6.85 -30.74
N LEU A 103 -12.77 -7.17 -30.18
CA LEU A 103 -13.84 -7.84 -30.91
C LEU A 103 -14.65 -6.84 -31.76
N THR A 104 -15.06 -7.29 -32.96
CA THR A 104 -16.03 -6.57 -33.79
C THR A 104 -17.41 -6.52 -33.12
N PRO A 105 -18.31 -5.60 -33.52
CA PRO A 105 -19.67 -5.55 -32.99
C PRO A 105 -20.43 -6.89 -33.12
N GLU A 106 -20.27 -7.58 -34.25
CA GLU A 106 -20.90 -8.88 -34.52
C GLU A 106 -20.34 -9.96 -33.60
N GLN A 107 -19.02 -9.97 -33.38
CA GLN A 107 -18.37 -10.90 -32.46
C GLN A 107 -18.79 -10.67 -31.00
N LYS A 108 -18.95 -9.41 -30.59
CA LYS A 108 -19.46 -9.06 -29.25
C LYS A 108 -20.88 -9.57 -29.03
N LYS A 109 -21.76 -9.37 -30.02
CA LYS A 109 -23.14 -9.87 -29.98
C LYS A 109 -23.16 -11.40 -29.90
N ARG A 110 -22.37 -12.08 -30.72
CA ARG A 110 -22.27 -13.55 -30.67
C ARG A 110 -21.74 -14.05 -29.32
N LEU A 111 -20.76 -13.35 -28.73
CA LEU A 111 -20.25 -13.67 -27.40
C LEU A 111 -21.32 -13.51 -26.31
N GLU A 112 -22.16 -12.47 -26.39
CA GLU A 112 -23.29 -12.26 -25.48
C GLU A 112 -24.35 -13.36 -25.60
N ASP A 113 -24.71 -13.74 -26.83
CA ASP A 113 -25.66 -14.82 -27.09
C ASP A 113 -25.17 -16.14 -26.49
N ILE A 114 -23.87 -16.47 -26.63
CA ILE A 114 -23.24 -17.64 -26.01
C ILE A 114 -23.26 -17.55 -24.48
N GLN A 115 -22.95 -16.39 -23.89
CA GLN A 115 -22.91 -16.21 -22.43
C GLN A 115 -24.30 -16.29 -21.79
N THR A 116 -25.34 -15.91 -22.53
CA THR A 116 -26.73 -15.92 -22.07
C THR A 116 -27.49 -17.18 -22.48
N GLY A 117 -26.86 -18.07 -23.26
CA GLY A 117 -27.47 -19.30 -23.76
C GLY A 117 -28.53 -19.10 -24.84
N LYS A 118 -28.55 -17.94 -25.51
CA LYS A 118 -29.45 -17.60 -26.64
C LYS A 118 -28.94 -18.13 -27.98
N ASP A 119 -27.78 -18.75 -28.00
CA ASP A 119 -27.19 -19.40 -29.17
C ASP A 119 -27.73 -20.82 -29.42
N LYS A 120 -28.61 -21.30 -28.55
CA LYS A 120 -29.27 -22.61 -28.61
C LYS A 120 -30.73 -22.51 -29.06
#